data_AF-A0A957EAM4-F1
#
_entry.id   AF-A0A957EAM4-F1
#
_cell.length_a   1.000
_cell.length_b   1.000
_cell.length_c   1.000
_cell.angle_alpha   90.00
_cell.angle_beta   90.00
_cell.angle_gamma   90.00
#
_symmetry.space_group_name_H-M   'P 1'
#
loop_
_entity.id
_entity.type
_entity.pdbx_description
1 polymer ?
#
loop_
_entity_poly.entity_id
_entity_poly.type
_entity_poly.pdbx_seq_one_letter_code
_entity_poly.pdbx_strand_id
1 'polypeptide(L)'
;MKRFVRKIWWALVLVWVTAVTPHTTFAAPLLHEAPKGSEWIMADWMFLSFAIFAGVAFIAFIFLLKAGLLSNLEDAKYQILEIQEEDYYTPDWAREGGDA
;
A
#
# COMPACT_ATOMS: atom_id res chain seq x y z
N MET A 1 -20.15 -16.77 -19.08
CA MET A 1 -19.64 -16.32 -17.76
C MET A 1 -18.52 -15.28 -17.83
N LYS A 2 -17.37 -15.56 -18.48
CA LYS A 2 -16.19 -14.64 -18.51
C LYS A 2 -16.48 -13.21 -18.99
N ARG A 3 -17.34 -13.04 -20.01
CA ARG A 3 -17.73 -11.72 -20.53
C ARG A 3 -18.64 -10.91 -19.60
N PHE A 4 -19.39 -11.59 -18.73
CA PHE A 4 -20.30 -10.95 -17.76
C PHE A 4 -19.51 -10.45 -16.53
N VAL A 5 -18.59 -11.28 -16.03
CA VAL A 5 -17.64 -10.91 -14.96
C VAL A 5 -16.79 -9.70 -15.36
N ARG A 6 -16.32 -9.66 -16.62
CA ARG A 6 -15.55 -8.53 -17.15
C ARG A 6 -16.35 -7.22 -17.14
N LYS A 7 -17.65 -7.26 -17.49
CA LYS A 7 -18.51 -6.07 -17.47
C LYS A 7 -18.76 -5.54 -16.06
N ILE A 8 -18.97 -6.44 -15.10
CA ILE A 8 -19.13 -6.08 -13.68
C ILE A 8 -17.83 -5.47 -13.14
N TRP A 9 -16.68 -6.05 -13.49
CA TRP A 9 -15.38 -5.53 -13.08
C TRP A 9 -15.14 -4.12 -13.64
N TRP A 10 -15.44 -3.87 -14.92
CA TRP A 10 -15.34 -2.52 -15.50
C TRP A 10 -16.32 -1.52 -14.88
N ALA A 11 -17.53 -1.95 -14.52
CA ALA A 11 -18.50 -1.09 -13.84
C ALA A 11 -18.03 -0.70 -12.44
N LEU A 12 -17.44 -1.63 -11.68
CA LEU A 12 -16.86 -1.36 -10.37
C LEU A 12 -15.66 -0.42 -10.47
N VAL A 13 -14.77 -0.63 -11.46
CA VAL A 13 -13.64 0.27 -11.72
C VAL A 13 -14.13 1.68 -12.06
N LEU A 14 -15.16 1.82 -12.90
CA LEU A 14 -15.75 3.10 -13.25
C LEU A 14 -16.35 3.82 -12.04
N VAL A 15 -17.11 3.11 -11.21
CA VAL A 15 -17.68 3.67 -9.97
C VAL A 15 -16.58 4.12 -9.02
N TRP A 16 -15.52 3.31 -8.88
CA TRP A 16 -14.38 3.64 -8.02
C TRP A 16 -13.63 4.88 -8.54
N VAL A 17 -13.36 4.96 -9.85
CA VAL A 17 -12.73 6.14 -10.46
C VAL A 17 -13.59 7.39 -10.23
N THR A 18 -14.92 7.31 -10.41
CA THR A 18 -15.80 8.46 -10.19
C THR A 18 -15.94 8.87 -8.72
N ALA A 19 -15.93 7.91 -7.79
CA ALA A 19 -16.05 8.16 -6.35
C ALA A 19 -14.73 8.64 -5.73
N VAL A 20 -13.60 8.25 -6.32
CA VAL A 20 -12.25 8.59 -5.83
C VAL A 20 -11.67 9.80 -6.54
N THR A 21 -12.22 10.26 -7.67
CA THR A 21 -11.91 11.61 -8.17
C THR A 21 -12.43 12.65 -7.17
N PRO A 22 -11.56 13.34 -6.42
CA PRO A 22 -12.01 14.49 -5.67
C PRO A 22 -12.55 15.50 -6.69
N HIS A 23 -13.79 15.95 -6.50
CA HIS A 23 -14.26 17.17 -7.14
C HIS A 23 -13.45 18.32 -6.55
N THR A 24 -12.25 18.55 -7.07
CA THR A 24 -11.41 19.68 -6.73
C THR A 24 -12.01 20.91 -7.38
N THR A 25 -13.02 21.49 -6.73
CA THR A 25 -13.29 22.91 -6.90
C THR A 25 -12.03 23.63 -6.43
N PHE A 26 -11.21 24.06 -7.38
CA PHE A 26 -10.06 24.92 -7.15
C PHE A 26 -10.52 26.19 -6.41
N ALA A 27 -10.44 26.18 -5.09
CA ALA A 27 -10.40 27.40 -4.31
C ALA A 27 -8.98 27.96 -4.44
N ALA A 28 -8.82 29.03 -5.21
CA ALA A 28 -7.56 29.71 -5.39
C ALA A 28 -6.95 30.14 -4.04
N PRO A 29 -5.63 29.98 -3.81
CA PRO A 29 -5.01 30.44 -2.57
C PRO A 29 -4.63 31.92 -2.75
N LEU A 30 -5.53 32.83 -2.37
CA LEU A 30 -5.20 34.26 -2.26
C LEU A 30 -4.83 34.68 -0.83
N LEU A 31 -4.61 33.73 0.09
CA LEU A 31 -4.09 33.96 1.43
C LEU A 31 -3.06 32.87 1.77
N HIS A 32 -1.80 33.24 1.98
CA HIS A 32 -0.75 32.34 2.50
C HIS A 32 -0.85 32.11 4.01
N GLU A 33 -1.84 32.72 4.68
CA GLU A 33 -2.13 32.46 6.08
C GLU A 33 -3.33 31.52 6.18
N ALA A 34 -3.10 30.38 6.83
CA ALA A 34 -4.18 29.49 7.20
C ALA A 34 -5.08 30.19 8.24
N PRO A 35 -6.42 30.08 8.14
CA PRO A 35 -7.32 30.64 9.14
C PRO A 35 -6.98 30.10 10.55
N LYS A 36 -7.12 30.93 11.59
CA LYS A 36 -6.94 30.48 12.98
C LYS A 36 -7.90 29.31 13.29
N GLY A 37 -7.38 28.22 13.86
CA GLY A 37 -8.14 27.01 14.15
C GLY A 37 -8.20 25.99 13.00
N SER A 38 -7.59 26.30 11.84
CA SER A 38 -7.43 25.34 10.74
C SER A 38 -6.55 24.14 11.10
N GLU A 39 -5.69 24.27 12.13
CA GLU A 39 -4.89 23.15 12.63
C GLU A 39 -5.74 21.98 13.13
N TRP A 40 -6.90 22.26 13.75
CA TRP A 40 -7.81 21.24 14.26
C TRP A 40 -8.56 20.54 13.13
N ILE A 41 -8.99 21.32 12.13
CA ILE A 41 -9.61 20.76 10.93
C ILE A 41 -8.62 19.84 10.22
N MET A 42 -7.36 20.28 10.06
CA MET A 42 -6.33 19.45 9.43
C MET A 42 -6.04 18.18 10.23
N ALA A 43 -5.94 18.28 11.55
CA ALA A 43 -5.76 17.11 12.43
C ALA A 43 -6.91 16.11 12.32
N ASP A 44 -8.15 16.59 12.30
CA ASP A 44 -9.34 15.74 12.15
C ASP A 44 -9.34 15.01 10.80
N TRP A 45 -8.99 15.70 9.71
CA TRP A 45 -8.86 15.08 8.39
C TRP A 45 -7.73 14.05 8.33
N MET A 46 -6.58 14.34 8.93
CA MET A 46 -5.48 13.38 9.01
C MET A 46 -5.87 12.16 9.84
N PHE A 47 -6.52 12.35 10.98
CA PHE A 47 -6.96 11.26 11.83
C PHE A 47 -8.03 10.40 11.16
N LEU A 48 -9.03 11.03 10.53
CA LEU A 48 -10.11 10.32 9.83
C LEU A 48 -9.56 9.48 8.68
N SER A 49 -8.70 10.06 7.84
CA SER A 49 -8.10 9.34 6.72
C SER A 49 -7.23 8.18 7.21
N PHE A 50 -6.35 8.43 8.18
CA PHE A 50 -5.54 7.38 8.82
C PHE A 50 -6.41 6.25 9.37
N ALA A 51 -7.47 6.57 10.12
CA ALA A 51 -8.36 5.59 10.72
C ALA A 51 -9.09 4.74 9.67
N ILE A 52 -9.53 5.35 8.56
CA ILE A 52 -10.16 4.62 7.44
C ILE A 52 -9.15 3.66 6.81
N PHE A 53 -7.95 4.12 6.48
CA PHE A 53 -6.92 3.26 5.89
C PHE A 53 -6.51 2.12 6.82
N ALA A 54 -6.27 2.43 8.09
CA ALA A 54 -5.94 1.42 9.11
C ALA A 54 -7.07 0.40 9.28
N GLY A 55 -8.33 0.86 9.33
CA GLY A 55 -9.50 -0.02 9.42
C GLY A 55 -9.64 -0.96 8.23
N VAL A 56 -9.50 -0.43 7.00
CA VAL A 56 -9.57 -1.24 5.77
C VAL A 56 -8.41 -2.24 5.71
N ALA A 57 -7.19 -1.81 6.03
CA ALA A 57 -6.03 -2.69 6.08
C ALA A 57 -6.20 -3.80 7.12
N PHE A 58 -6.75 -3.48 8.30
CA PHE A 58 -7.02 -4.46 9.34
C PHE A 58 -8.07 -5.49 8.92
N ILE A 59 -9.15 -5.07 8.26
CA ILE A 59 -10.16 -6.00 7.73
C ILE A 59 -9.54 -6.92 6.67
N ALA A 60 -8.74 -6.38 5.76
CA ALA A 60 -8.03 -7.18 4.75
C ALA A 60 -7.06 -8.18 5.41
N PHE A 61 -6.34 -7.75 6.45
CA PHE A 61 -5.46 -8.62 7.23
C PHE A 61 -6.23 -9.78 7.88
N ILE A 62 -7.36 -9.53 8.53
CA ILE A 62 -8.20 -10.60 9.11
C ILE A 62 -8.66 -11.57 8.03
N PHE A 63 -9.06 -11.06 6.86
CA PHE A 63 -9.49 -11.90 5.75
C PHE A 63 -8.35 -12.81 5.26
N LEU A 64 -7.15 -12.27 5.08
CA LEU A 64 -5.94 -13.02 4.70
C LEU A 64 -5.55 -14.06 5.76
N LEU A 65 -5.65 -13.69 7.04
CA LEU A 65 -5.38 -14.59 8.17
C LEU A 65 -6.35 -15.77 8.16
N LYS A 66 -7.66 -15.49 8.01
CA LYS A 66 -8.68 -16.54 7.92
C LYS A 66 -8.52 -17.43 6.68
N ALA A 67 -8.07 -16.86 5.57
CA ALA A 67 -7.79 -17.60 4.35
C ALA A 67 -6.49 -18.44 4.44
N GLY A 68 -5.71 -18.32 5.51
CA GLY A 68 -4.48 -19.08 5.72
C GLY A 68 -3.28 -18.59 4.91
N LEU A 69 -3.38 -17.44 4.22
CA LEU A 69 -2.29 -16.89 3.41
C LEU A 69 -1.09 -16.41 4.25
N LEU A 70 -1.32 -16.19 5.55
CA LEU A 70 -0.30 -15.75 6.50
C LEU A 70 0.33 -16.89 7.31
N SER A 71 0.03 -18.16 6.96
CA SER A 71 0.54 -19.34 7.67
C SER A 71 2.05 -19.53 7.51
N ASN A 72 2.64 -19.01 6.44
CA ASN A 72 4.05 -19.17 6.08
C ASN A 72 4.90 -17.92 6.42
N LEU A 73 4.42 -17.04 7.31
CA LEU A 73 5.10 -15.80 7.67
C LEU A 73 6.50 -16.01 8.27
N GLU A 74 6.72 -17.12 8.98
CA GLU A 74 8.02 -17.43 9.59
C GLU A 74 9.09 -17.72 8.53
N ASP A 75 8.74 -18.46 7.49
CA ASP A 75 9.63 -18.77 6.36
C ASP A 75 9.83 -17.54 5.47
N ALA A 76 8.77 -16.75 5.23
CA ALA A 76 8.83 -15.55 4.39
C ALA A 76 9.66 -14.40 5.01
N LYS A 77 9.98 -14.45 6.31
CA LYS A 77 10.77 -13.42 7.00
C LYS A 77 12.17 -13.25 6.40
N TYR A 78 12.76 -14.33 5.91
CA TYR A 78 14.15 -14.31 5.41
C TYR A 78 14.26 -13.85 3.96
N GLN A 79 13.17 -13.92 3.20
CA GLN A 79 13.17 -13.65 1.76
C GLN A 79 13.37 -12.17 1.42
N ILE A 80 13.09 -11.25 2.35
CA ILE A 80 13.29 -9.80 2.17
C ILE A 80 14.73 -9.37 2.47
N LEU A 81 15.48 -10.19 3.23
CA LEU A 81 16.88 -9.92 3.58
C LEU A 81 17.87 -10.65 2.67
N GLU A 82 17.40 -11.60 1.87
CA GLU A 82 18.16 -12.20 0.78
C GLU A 82 18.26 -11.18 -0.37
N ILE A 83 19.28 -10.34 -0.30
CA ILE A 83 19.71 -9.51 -1.43
C ILE A 83 20.28 -10.48 -2.47
N GLN A 84 19.45 -10.85 -3.45
CA GLN A 84 19.82 -11.62 -4.64
C GLN A 84 20.60 -10.73 -5.63
N GLU A 85 21.64 -10.05 -5.15
CA GLU A 85 22.54 -9.30 -6.00
C GLU A 85 23.70 -10.21 -6.41
N GLU A 86 24.08 -10.11 -7.68
CA GLU A 86 25.32 -10.71 -8.14
C GLU A 86 26.47 -10.02 -7.38
N ASP A 87 27.25 -10.82 -6.65
CA ASP A 87 28.32 -10.29 -5.81
C ASP A 87 29.48 -9.79 -6.69
N TYR A 88 29.40 -8.49 -7.00
CA TYR A 88 30.39 -7.75 -7.79
C TYR A 88 31.65 -7.36 -6.99
N TYR A 89 31.60 -7.47 -5.66
CA TYR A 89 32.66 -6.94 -4.80
C TYR A 89 33.53 -8.03 -4.19
N THR A 90 33.07 -9.29 -4.16
CA THR A 90 33.92 -10.42 -3.79
C THR A 90 34.77 -10.85 -4.99
N PRO A 91 36.10 -10.68 -4.91
CA PRO A 91 36.99 -11.10 -5.98
C PRO A 91 37.16 -12.62 -6.00
N ASP A 92 37.43 -13.20 -7.17
CA ASP A 92 37.41 -14.65 -7.39
C ASP A 92 38.37 -15.45 -6.50
N TRP A 93 39.49 -14.86 -6.09
CA TRP A 93 40.45 -15.47 -5.17
C TRP A 93 39.93 -15.64 -3.73
N ALA A 94 38.84 -14.95 -3.36
CA ALA A 94 38.16 -15.07 -2.07
C ALA A 94 36.91 -15.95 -2.15
N ARG A 95 36.52 -16.40 -3.37
CA ARG A 95 35.29 -17.17 -3.63
C ARG A 95 35.42 -18.66 -3.29
N GLU A 96 36.62 -19.13 -2.98
CA GLU A 96 36.91 -20.55 -2.74
C GLU A 96 37.39 -20.80 -1.31
N GLY A 97 36.48 -21.36 -0.53
CA GLY A 97 36.71 -21.97 0.78
C GLY A 97 35.57 -22.91 1.18
N GLY A 98 34.92 -23.55 0.20
CA GLY A 98 33.71 -24.35 0.45
C GLY A 98 33.41 -25.48 -0.54
N ASP A 99 34.39 -25.96 -1.30
CA ASP A 99 34.30 -27.27 -1.97
C ASP A 99 34.95 -28.34 -1.07
N ALA A 100 34.18 -28.85 -0.11
CA ALA A 100 34.42 -30.10 0.61
C ALA A 100 33.09 -30.68 1.12
#